data_AF-A0A2T1N9Y6-F1
#
_entry.id   AF-A0A2T1N9Y6-F1
#
_cell.length_a   1.000
_cell.length_b   1.000
_cell.length_c   1.000
_cell.angle_alpha   90.00
_cell.angle_beta   90.00
_cell.angle_gamma   90.00
#
_symmetry.space_group_name_H-M   'P 1'
#
loop_
_entity.id
_entity.type
_entity.pdbx_description
1 polymer ?
#
loop_
_entity_poly.entity_id
_entity_poly.type
_entity_poly.pdbx_seq_one_letter_code
_entity_poly.pdbx_strand_id
1 'polypeptide(L)'
;MKLKLLLSLILFGVLFNCESDENTDILNQRDTKVYDLGSVSDPAITGFATFIENTNGTVTIELELSNTIEGEMHPAHLHFNTAAETGAIALTLGTVSGISGKSTVTVSALDDGTPIDYNTLRNFDGYINVHQSESDLNTLVAQGDIGQNDLTGEVKFYNLSEVDLSGISGTANFFERNNGEALAVLELQGTIVGTSYLANLRENDVVTTGSITFTFNDVNGETGLSITNLSNLDGTTEFFGFDDLLEYNGHINIQEPDNTMAIVATTNIGSNEGVFIPQTISYDVTNVDDTAYIFNGNGLMDAQNPNLTFIRGNTYILNLNVTGEPFYIKTIQGNGIADSYNDGVSGNGNETGTLEFIVPDNAPDNLFYNSEFSSTMTGSISITN
;
A
#
# COMPACT_ATOMS: atom_id res chain seq x y z
N MET A 1 -22.66 -18.15 26.94
CA MET A 1 -22.15 -18.79 28.17
C MET A 1 -21.24 -17.77 28.86
N LYS A 2 -21.77 -17.06 29.86
CA LYS A 2 -21.04 -16.05 30.63
C LYS A 2 -20.46 -16.75 31.86
N LEU A 3 -19.16 -16.69 32.07
CA LEU A 3 -18.53 -17.11 33.32
C LEU A 3 -17.77 -15.92 33.91
N LYS A 4 -18.29 -15.42 35.04
CA LYS A 4 -17.60 -14.55 35.99
C LYS A 4 -16.97 -15.44 37.07
N LEU A 5 -15.73 -15.18 37.45
CA LEU A 5 -15.10 -15.52 38.74
C LEU A 5 -13.82 -14.66 38.83
N LEU A 6 -13.76 -13.50 39.48
CA LEU A 6 -13.76 -13.15 40.91
C LEU A 6 -12.59 -13.73 41.77
N LEU A 7 -11.73 -12.78 42.18
CA LEU A 7 -10.99 -12.64 43.45
C LEU A 7 -9.77 -13.52 43.76
N SER A 8 -8.63 -12.86 44.02
CA SER A 8 -7.96 -12.96 45.34
C SER A 8 -6.89 -11.86 45.49
N LEU A 9 -7.22 -10.84 46.28
CA LEU A 9 -6.30 -9.87 46.86
C LEU A 9 -5.68 -10.51 48.11
N ILE A 10 -4.39 -10.83 48.09
CA ILE A 10 -3.65 -11.28 49.28
C ILE A 10 -2.75 -10.14 49.74
N LEU A 11 -3.23 -9.46 50.77
CA LEU A 11 -2.45 -8.58 51.63
C LEU A 11 -1.76 -9.46 52.68
N PHE A 12 -0.44 -9.58 52.61
CA PHE A 12 0.35 -10.17 53.69
C PHE A 12 1.48 -9.21 54.06
N GLY A 13 1.27 -8.47 55.14
CA GLY A 13 2.30 -7.67 55.77
C GLY A 13 3.20 -8.56 56.64
N VAL A 14 4.50 -8.51 56.40
CA VAL A 14 5.51 -8.90 57.39
C VAL A 14 6.55 -7.79 57.42
N LEU A 15 6.61 -7.10 58.56
CA LEU A 15 7.67 -6.17 58.90
C LEU A 15 8.91 -6.99 59.27
N PHE A 16 10.00 -6.80 58.54
CA PHE A 16 11.35 -7.01 59.05
C PHE A 16 12.15 -5.73 58.83
N ASN A 17 12.62 -5.20 59.95
CA ASN A 17 13.50 -4.06 60.06
C ASN A 17 14.94 -4.58 59.92
N CYS A 18 15.67 -4.11 58.91
CA CYS A 18 17.12 -4.26 58.82
C CYS A 18 17.66 -3.02 58.08
N GLU A 19 18.20 -2.08 58.84
CA GLU A 19 19.00 -0.96 58.32
C GLU A 19 20.27 -1.51 57.68
N SER A 20 20.41 -1.26 56.38
CA SER A 20 21.71 -1.08 55.75
C SER A 20 21.59 0.12 54.83
N ASP A 21 22.25 1.21 55.22
CA ASP A 21 22.47 2.42 54.43
C ASP A 21 23.20 2.06 53.13
N GLU A 22 22.43 1.72 52.11
CA GLU A 22 22.82 1.78 50.70
C GLU A 22 21.84 2.78 50.09
N ASN A 23 22.30 4.01 49.83
CA ASN A 23 21.55 4.97 49.04
C ASN A 23 21.59 4.52 47.57
N THR A 24 20.95 3.40 47.28
CA THR A 24 20.49 3.07 45.93
C THR A 24 19.27 3.93 45.71
N ASP A 25 19.42 4.96 44.87
CA ASP A 25 18.28 5.75 44.40
C ASP A 25 17.32 4.77 43.71
N ILE A 26 16.27 4.37 44.43
CA ILE A 26 15.26 3.46 43.89
C ILE A 26 14.55 4.26 42.81
N LEU A 27 14.93 4.04 41.55
CA LEU A 27 14.25 4.60 40.40
C LEU A 27 12.85 4.00 40.37
N ASN A 28 11.89 4.70 40.95
CA ASN A 28 10.49 4.36 40.76
C ASN A 28 10.07 4.90 39.40
N GLN A 29 9.33 4.09 38.66
CA GLN A 29 8.72 4.48 37.38
C GLN A 29 7.55 5.42 37.62
N ARG A 30 7.50 6.53 36.87
CA ARG A 30 6.38 7.48 36.86
C ARG A 30 5.40 7.21 35.73
N ASP A 31 5.93 7.05 34.52
CA ASP A 31 5.14 6.84 33.31
C ASP A 31 5.91 5.95 32.31
N THR A 32 5.18 5.40 31.35
CA THR A 32 5.74 4.55 30.31
C THR A 32 5.04 4.74 28.97
N LYS A 33 5.81 4.65 27.89
CA LYS A 33 5.30 4.59 26.51
C LYS A 33 6.00 3.47 25.76
N VAL A 34 5.22 2.67 25.06
CA VAL A 34 5.70 1.56 24.25
C VAL A 34 5.51 1.93 22.78
N TYR A 35 6.52 1.61 21.96
CA TYR A 35 6.53 1.73 20.52
C TYR A 35 6.84 0.37 19.89
N ASP A 36 6.19 0.06 18.79
CA ASP A 36 6.40 -1.18 18.06
C ASP A 36 7.68 -1.07 17.20
N LEU A 37 8.47 -2.15 17.17
CA LEU A 37 9.60 -2.30 16.25
C LEU A 37 9.24 -3.41 15.26
N GLY A 38 8.89 -3.00 14.03
CA GLY A 38 8.54 -3.90 12.94
C GLY A 38 9.77 -4.62 12.39
N SER A 39 9.56 -5.82 11.87
CA SER A 39 10.59 -6.62 11.19
C SER A 39 11.07 -5.93 9.90
N VAL A 40 12.37 -6.04 9.58
CA VAL A 40 12.93 -5.53 8.32
C VAL A 40 13.54 -6.66 7.47
N SER A 41 14.77 -7.10 7.75
CA SER A 41 15.43 -8.16 6.96
C SER A 41 14.94 -9.57 7.28
N ASP A 42 14.50 -9.80 8.51
CA ASP A 42 14.00 -11.09 8.99
C ASP A 42 12.56 -10.94 9.49
N PRO A 43 11.56 -11.51 8.79
CA PRO A 43 10.16 -11.41 9.18
C PRO A 43 9.83 -12.12 10.50
N ALA A 44 10.73 -12.94 11.04
CA ALA A 44 10.55 -13.56 12.36
C ALA A 44 10.94 -12.62 13.51
N ILE A 45 11.83 -11.64 13.28
CA ILE A 45 12.30 -10.72 14.32
C ILE A 45 11.35 -9.53 14.42
N THR A 46 10.72 -9.37 15.57
CA THR A 46 9.84 -8.23 15.90
C THR A 46 10.09 -7.82 17.34
N GLY A 47 9.69 -6.62 17.75
CA GLY A 47 9.84 -6.24 19.14
C GLY A 47 9.23 -4.92 19.52
N PHE A 48 9.68 -4.41 20.66
CA PHE A 48 9.19 -3.18 21.25
C PHE A 48 10.33 -2.33 21.79
N ALA A 49 10.12 -1.01 21.78
CA ALA A 49 10.90 -0.06 22.55
C ALA A 49 10.02 0.54 23.66
N THR A 50 10.43 0.39 24.92
CA THR A 50 9.71 0.91 26.09
C THR A 50 10.49 2.06 26.70
N PHE A 51 9.87 3.23 26.76
CA PHE A 51 10.43 4.44 27.33
C PHE A 51 9.80 4.65 28.70
N ILE A 52 10.63 4.83 29.73
CA ILE A 52 10.24 4.84 31.14
C ILE A 52 10.70 6.14 31.79
N GLU A 53 9.77 6.97 32.28
CA GLU A 53 10.11 8.15 33.09
C GLU A 53 10.51 7.72 34.50
N ASN A 54 11.74 8.01 34.91
CA ASN A 54 12.21 7.72 36.26
C ASN A 54 11.92 8.88 37.24
N THR A 55 11.78 8.59 38.53
CA THR A 55 11.55 9.61 39.56
C THR A 55 12.61 10.71 39.66
N ASN A 56 13.84 10.45 39.21
CA ASN A 56 14.94 11.42 39.20
C ASN A 56 15.00 12.26 37.90
N GLY A 57 14.05 12.10 36.98
CA GLY A 57 13.96 12.85 35.72
C GLY A 57 14.75 12.25 34.56
N THR A 58 15.51 11.18 34.77
CA THR A 58 16.13 10.40 33.68
C THR A 58 15.08 9.56 32.95
N VAL A 59 15.42 9.08 31.76
CA VAL A 59 14.59 8.15 30.99
C VAL A 59 15.32 6.83 30.83
N THR A 60 14.68 5.72 31.18
CA THR A 60 15.17 4.38 30.83
C THR A 60 14.50 3.93 29.53
N ILE A 61 15.31 3.49 28.57
CA ILE A 61 14.85 2.95 27.29
C ILE A 61 15.21 1.47 27.26
N GLU A 62 14.21 0.63 27.10
CA GLU A 62 14.33 -0.83 27.00
C GLU A 62 13.94 -1.27 25.60
N LEU A 63 14.81 -2.02 24.94
CA LEU A 63 14.52 -2.71 23.70
C LEU A 63 14.29 -4.18 24.01
N GLU A 64 13.22 -4.75 23.48
CA GLU A 64 12.90 -6.18 23.59
C GLU A 64 12.49 -6.74 22.24
N LEU A 65 13.37 -7.55 21.64
CA LEU A 65 13.14 -8.28 20.41
C LEU A 65 12.82 -9.74 20.70
N SER A 66 11.87 -10.29 19.95
CA SER A 66 11.53 -11.70 19.92
C SER A 66 12.25 -12.42 18.77
N ASN A 67 12.48 -13.72 18.94
CA ASN A 67 13.10 -14.61 17.94
C ASN A 67 14.52 -14.21 17.52
N THR A 68 15.27 -13.52 18.39
CA THR A 68 16.70 -13.31 18.18
C THR A 68 17.48 -14.62 18.30
N ILE A 69 18.65 -14.69 17.67
CA ILE A 69 19.48 -15.91 17.64
C ILE A 69 20.58 -15.83 18.70
N GLU A 70 20.73 -16.89 19.50
CA GLU A 70 21.79 -16.99 20.50
C GLU A 70 23.20 -16.80 19.87
N GLY A 71 23.98 -15.89 20.45
CA GLY A 71 25.30 -15.52 19.98
C GLY A 71 25.33 -14.31 19.05
N GLU A 72 24.18 -13.87 18.53
CA GLU A 72 24.06 -12.62 17.77
C GLU A 72 24.00 -11.40 18.71
N MET A 73 24.45 -10.26 18.21
CA MET A 73 24.53 -9.01 18.93
C MET A 73 24.11 -7.90 17.97
N HIS A 74 23.00 -7.22 18.28
CA HIS A 74 22.35 -6.29 17.36
C HIS A 74 22.48 -4.85 17.88
N PRO A 75 23.42 -4.03 17.37
CA PRO A 75 23.53 -2.63 17.76
C PRO A 75 22.23 -1.88 17.50
N ALA A 76 21.89 -0.91 18.35
CA ALA A 76 20.67 -0.14 18.20
C ALA A 76 20.90 1.36 18.46
N HIS A 77 20.17 2.19 17.71
CA HIS A 77 20.29 3.63 17.74
C HIS A 77 18.91 4.29 17.62
N LEU A 78 18.75 5.42 18.29
CA LEU A 78 17.71 6.41 18.01
C LEU A 78 18.27 7.41 16.99
N HIS A 79 17.51 7.66 15.93
CA HIS A 79 17.83 8.59 14.85
C HIS A 79 16.84 9.76 14.81
N PHE A 80 17.22 10.86 14.16
CA PHE A 80 16.33 11.99 13.85
C PHE A 80 15.44 11.72 12.62
N ASN A 81 14.36 12.50 12.47
CA ASN A 81 13.34 12.43 11.40
C ASN A 81 12.47 11.16 11.46
N THR A 82 11.64 10.92 10.44
CA THR A 82 10.97 9.64 10.27
C THR A 82 11.93 8.57 9.73
N ALA A 83 11.60 7.30 9.96
CA ALA A 83 12.32 6.17 9.36
C ALA A 83 12.35 6.24 7.82
N ALA A 84 11.27 6.74 7.21
CA ALA A 84 11.14 6.89 5.75
C ALA A 84 12.07 7.96 5.17
N GLU A 85 12.36 9.03 5.94
CA GLU A 85 13.25 10.12 5.52
C GLU A 85 14.71 9.85 5.88
N THR A 86 14.95 8.92 6.81
CA THR A 86 16.24 8.62 7.42
C THR A 86 16.84 9.81 8.18
N GLY A 87 17.87 9.56 8.99
CA GLY A 87 18.53 10.64 9.71
C GLY A 87 19.81 10.23 10.43
N ALA A 88 20.50 11.24 10.95
CA ALA A 88 21.68 11.03 11.79
C ALA A 88 21.32 10.35 13.12
N ILE A 89 22.29 9.64 13.71
CA ILE A 89 22.15 9.05 15.05
C ILE A 89 22.04 10.19 16.07
N ALA A 90 20.99 10.16 16.88
CA ALA A 90 20.75 11.07 17.99
C ALA A 90 21.26 10.47 19.32
N LEU A 91 21.04 9.18 19.53
CA LEU A 91 21.38 8.49 20.78
C LEU A 91 21.73 7.03 20.53
N THR A 92 22.82 6.56 21.14
CA THR A 92 23.21 5.15 21.14
C THR A 92 22.41 4.38 22.20
N LEU A 93 21.69 3.34 21.78
CA LEU A 93 20.81 2.54 22.66
C LEU A 93 21.46 1.24 23.15
N GLY A 94 22.75 1.05 22.85
CA GLY A 94 23.49 -0.16 23.18
C GLY A 94 23.29 -1.26 22.14
N THR A 95 23.41 -2.50 22.58
CA THR A 95 23.35 -3.69 21.72
C THR A 95 22.34 -4.66 22.29
N VAL A 96 21.35 -5.08 21.49
CA VAL A 96 20.38 -6.12 21.86
C VAL A 96 21.10 -7.46 21.82
N SER A 97 21.11 -8.18 22.95
CA SER A 97 21.73 -9.51 23.02
C SER A 97 20.81 -10.56 22.41
N GLY A 98 21.33 -11.38 21.49
CA GLY A 98 20.56 -12.44 20.86
C GLY A 98 20.14 -13.58 21.81
N ILE A 99 20.74 -13.66 23.01
CA ILE A 99 20.35 -14.62 24.06
C ILE A 99 19.08 -14.15 24.79
N SER A 100 19.06 -12.88 25.22
CA SER A 100 17.97 -12.33 26.03
C SER A 100 16.90 -11.62 25.20
N GLY A 101 17.22 -11.25 23.96
CA GLY A 101 16.43 -10.35 23.13
C GLY A 101 16.42 -8.91 23.64
N LYS A 102 17.28 -8.52 24.60
CA LYS A 102 17.14 -7.24 25.31
C LYS A 102 18.34 -6.31 25.22
N SER A 103 18.06 -5.00 25.25
CA SER A 103 19.01 -3.93 25.56
C SER A 103 18.37 -2.89 26.47
N THR A 104 19.15 -2.24 27.34
CA THR A 104 18.64 -1.22 28.26
C THR A 104 19.67 -0.12 28.47
N VAL A 105 19.24 1.14 28.34
CA VAL A 105 20.04 2.33 28.64
C VAL A 105 19.24 3.30 29.51
N THR A 106 19.91 4.08 30.35
CA THR A 106 19.28 5.17 31.11
C THR A 106 20.00 6.46 30.79
N VAL A 107 19.23 7.47 30.35
CA VAL A 107 19.76 8.67 29.71
C VAL A 107 19.13 9.94 30.27
N SER A 108 19.86 11.05 30.13
CA SER A 108 19.38 12.41 30.40
C SER A 108 19.87 13.42 29.35
N ALA A 109 20.58 12.95 28.33
CA ALA A 109 21.10 13.73 27.22
C ALA A 109 21.26 12.84 25.98
N LEU A 110 21.23 13.43 24.79
CA LEU A 110 21.66 12.82 23.53
C LEU A 110 23.18 12.62 23.51
N ASP A 111 23.70 11.92 22.49
CA ASP A 111 25.13 11.65 22.34
C ASP A 111 25.97 12.93 22.17
N ASP A 112 25.35 14.02 21.69
CA ASP A 112 25.99 15.34 21.55
C ASP A 112 25.95 16.20 22.84
N GLY A 113 25.33 15.68 23.91
CA GLY A 113 25.17 16.36 25.19
C GLY A 113 23.92 17.23 25.30
N THR A 114 23.07 17.31 24.27
CA THR A 114 21.78 18.00 24.33
C THR A 114 20.90 17.35 25.41
N PRO A 115 20.47 18.08 26.44
CA PRO A 115 19.62 17.52 27.50
C PRO A 115 18.28 17.01 26.95
N ILE A 116 17.83 15.85 27.43
CA ILE A 116 16.53 15.27 27.11
C ILE A 116 15.83 14.78 28.36
N ASP A 117 14.49 14.77 28.31
CA ASP A 117 13.63 14.15 29.31
C ASP A 117 12.54 13.30 28.64
N TYR A 118 11.67 12.70 29.45
CA TYR A 118 10.61 11.81 28.95
C TYR A 118 9.64 12.52 27.99
N ASN A 119 9.25 13.76 28.31
CA ASN A 119 8.35 14.54 27.46
C ASN A 119 9.02 14.94 26.14
N THR A 120 10.32 15.23 26.17
CA THR A 120 11.11 15.51 24.97
C THR A 120 11.11 14.28 24.05
N LEU A 121 11.40 13.10 24.60
CA LEU A 121 11.39 11.84 23.83
C LEU A 121 9.99 11.45 23.32
N ARG A 122 8.93 11.76 24.06
CA ARG A 122 7.54 11.52 23.62
C ARG A 122 7.11 12.40 22.44
N ASN A 123 7.74 13.56 22.25
CA ASN A 123 7.48 14.45 21.11
C ASN A 123 8.66 14.51 20.15
N PHE A 124 9.60 13.56 20.25
CA PHE A 124 10.82 13.58 19.46
C PHE A 124 10.50 13.21 18.02
N ASP A 125 11.11 13.95 17.11
CA ASP A 125 11.12 13.64 15.68
C ASP A 125 12.21 12.59 15.42
N GLY A 126 11.85 11.32 15.57
CA GLY A 126 12.82 10.25 15.46
C GLY A 126 12.24 8.87 15.24
N TYR A 127 13.17 7.94 15.02
CA TYR A 127 12.90 6.52 14.83
C TYR A 127 14.06 5.68 15.39
N ILE A 128 13.78 4.42 15.69
CA ILE A 128 14.76 3.47 16.20
C ILE A 128 15.13 2.49 15.10
N ASN A 129 16.43 2.23 14.97
CA ASN A 129 16.99 1.14 14.17
C ASN A 129 17.64 0.10 15.07
N VAL A 130 17.45 -1.18 14.71
CA VAL A 130 18.22 -2.29 15.26
C VAL A 130 18.92 -3.03 14.10
N HIS A 131 20.24 -3.07 14.14
CA HIS A 131 21.11 -3.56 13.07
C HIS A 131 21.35 -5.07 13.17
N GLN A 132 21.71 -5.72 12.07
CA GLN A 132 22.04 -7.15 12.07
C GLN A 132 23.23 -7.46 12.97
N SER A 133 24.34 -6.73 12.84
CA SER A 133 25.54 -6.92 13.67
C SER A 133 26.49 -5.72 13.64
N GLU A 134 27.49 -5.68 14.53
CA GLU A 134 28.56 -4.67 14.46
C GLU A 134 29.34 -4.69 13.13
N SER A 135 29.43 -5.86 12.49
CA SER A 135 30.07 -6.02 11.19
C SER A 135 29.16 -5.72 9.99
N ASP A 136 27.85 -5.63 10.22
CA ASP A 136 26.84 -5.34 9.20
C ASP A 136 25.77 -4.40 9.77
N LEU A 137 26.10 -3.11 9.74
CA LEU A 137 25.21 -2.03 10.16
C LEU A 137 24.24 -1.57 9.06
N ASN A 138 24.41 -2.06 7.82
CA ASN A 138 23.52 -1.66 6.73
C ASN A 138 22.25 -2.52 6.72
N THR A 139 22.36 -3.78 7.14
CA THR A 139 21.20 -4.66 7.32
C THR A 139 20.51 -4.34 8.63
N LEU A 140 19.21 -4.05 8.59
CA LEU A 140 18.36 -3.83 9.76
C LEU A 140 17.52 -5.06 10.04
N VAL A 141 17.40 -5.47 11.30
CA VAL A 141 16.51 -6.56 11.72
C VAL A 141 15.17 -6.04 12.22
N ALA A 142 15.15 -4.86 12.84
CA ALA A 142 13.93 -4.21 13.30
C ALA A 142 14.04 -2.68 13.21
N GLN A 143 12.90 -2.00 12.99
CA GLN A 143 12.81 -0.55 12.90
C GLN A 143 11.43 -0.07 13.39
N GLY A 144 11.36 1.13 13.96
CA GLY A 144 10.08 1.75 14.31
C GLY A 144 10.18 3.25 14.56
N ASP A 145 9.19 4.00 14.07
CA ASP A 145 9.02 5.42 14.38
C ASP A 145 8.63 5.61 15.86
N ILE A 146 9.11 6.69 16.48
CA ILE A 146 8.79 7.01 17.88
C ILE A 146 8.30 8.45 18.02
N GLY A 147 7.85 8.80 19.22
CA GLY A 147 7.51 10.17 19.57
C GLY A 147 6.39 10.72 18.69
N GLN A 148 6.67 11.83 18.01
CA GLN A 148 5.68 12.46 17.12
C GLN A 148 5.44 11.69 15.81
N ASN A 149 6.38 10.80 15.45
CA ASN A 149 6.30 9.99 14.23
C ASN A 149 5.53 8.69 14.45
N ASP A 150 5.32 8.29 15.71
CA ASP A 150 4.51 7.12 16.05
C ASP A 150 3.10 7.20 15.43
N LEU A 151 2.58 6.06 14.98
CA LEU A 151 1.32 5.99 14.23
C LEU A 151 0.14 6.07 15.20
N THR A 152 -0.93 6.76 14.80
CA THR A 152 -2.16 6.85 15.59
C THR A 152 -2.97 5.55 15.54
N GLY A 153 -2.76 4.76 14.47
CA GLY A 153 -3.55 3.58 14.12
C GLY A 153 -4.64 3.87 13.09
N GLU A 154 -4.90 5.14 12.77
CA GLU A 154 -5.79 5.52 11.67
C GLU A 154 -5.11 5.26 10.32
N VAL A 155 -5.90 4.72 9.39
CA VAL A 155 -5.40 4.29 8.08
C VAL A 155 -6.46 4.51 7.00
N LYS A 156 -6.01 4.91 5.81
CA LYS A 156 -6.83 5.01 4.60
C LYS A 156 -6.24 4.18 3.47
N PHE A 157 -7.09 3.35 2.86
CA PHE A 157 -6.72 2.45 1.77
C PHE A 157 -7.36 2.92 0.45
N TYR A 158 -6.59 2.92 -0.63
CA TYR A 158 -7.07 3.11 -2.00
C TYR A 158 -6.54 1.99 -2.90
N ASN A 159 -7.40 1.40 -3.72
CA ASN A 159 -7.01 0.35 -4.67
C ASN A 159 -6.48 0.98 -5.95
N LEU A 160 -5.21 0.74 -6.27
CA LEU A 160 -4.60 1.10 -7.55
C LEU A 160 -5.03 0.09 -8.61
N SER A 161 -5.89 0.55 -9.51
CA SER A 161 -6.39 -0.26 -10.62
C SER A 161 -5.36 -0.29 -11.75
N GLU A 162 -5.23 -1.44 -12.39
CA GLU A 162 -4.41 -1.63 -13.58
C GLU A 162 -4.84 -0.68 -14.70
N VAL A 163 -3.86 -0.20 -15.47
CA VAL A 163 -4.09 0.63 -16.67
C VAL A 163 -3.41 -0.02 -17.86
N ASP A 164 -4.06 0.06 -19.03
CA ASP A 164 -3.55 -0.40 -20.33
C ASP A 164 -3.01 -1.84 -20.36
N LEU A 165 -3.64 -2.74 -19.59
CA LEU A 165 -3.30 -4.16 -19.53
C LEU A 165 -1.83 -4.39 -19.12
N SER A 166 -1.29 -3.52 -18.26
CA SER A 166 0.09 -3.57 -17.80
C SER A 166 0.42 -4.83 -16.99
N GLY A 167 -0.60 -5.50 -16.46
CA GLY A 167 -0.49 -6.56 -15.45
C GLY A 167 -0.15 -6.04 -14.05
N ILE A 168 -0.10 -4.72 -13.85
CA ILE A 168 0.32 -4.09 -12.60
C ILE A 168 -0.88 -3.46 -11.90
N SER A 169 -1.10 -3.84 -10.65
CA SER A 169 -2.15 -3.29 -9.78
C SER A 169 -1.66 -3.30 -8.34
N GLY A 170 -2.39 -2.67 -7.42
CA GLY A 170 -1.94 -2.62 -6.03
C GLY A 170 -2.79 -1.78 -5.09
N THR A 171 -2.16 -1.26 -4.05
CA THR A 171 -2.80 -0.39 -3.05
C THR A 171 -1.93 0.82 -2.72
N ALA A 172 -2.58 1.94 -2.43
CA ALA A 172 -1.98 3.09 -1.77
C ALA A 172 -2.56 3.21 -0.36
N ASN A 173 -1.71 3.02 0.64
CA ASN A 173 -2.06 3.00 2.05
C ASN A 173 -1.46 4.23 2.74
N PHE A 174 -2.28 4.99 3.43
CA PHE A 174 -1.84 6.16 4.19
C PHE A 174 -2.10 5.91 5.66
N PHE A 175 -1.09 6.12 6.50
CA PHE A 175 -1.19 5.96 7.95
C PHE A 175 -0.94 7.29 8.62
N GLU A 176 -1.81 7.68 9.54
CA GLU A 176 -1.68 8.94 10.26
C GLU A 176 -0.59 8.83 11.35
N ARG A 177 0.29 9.84 11.39
CA ARG A 177 1.28 10.03 12.45
C ARG A 177 0.73 10.95 13.53
N ASN A 178 1.25 10.85 14.76
CA ASN A 178 0.81 11.70 15.88
C ASN A 178 0.97 13.22 15.63
N ASN A 179 1.87 13.64 14.73
CA ASN A 179 2.02 15.05 14.31
C ASN A 179 1.04 15.47 13.20
N GLY A 180 0.19 14.57 12.70
CA GLY A 180 -0.78 14.81 11.61
C GLY A 180 -0.23 14.53 10.21
N GLU A 181 1.07 14.28 10.06
CA GLU A 181 1.65 13.85 8.77
C GLU A 181 1.16 12.46 8.39
N ALA A 182 1.31 12.09 7.12
CA ALA A 182 0.94 10.77 6.64
C ALA A 182 2.16 9.96 6.18
N LEU A 183 2.27 8.72 6.67
CA LEU A 183 3.12 7.72 6.06
C LEU A 183 2.39 7.11 4.86
N ALA A 184 2.87 7.37 3.64
CA ALA A 184 2.36 6.78 2.42
C ALA A 184 3.13 5.50 2.08
N VAL A 185 2.42 4.38 1.96
CA VAL A 185 2.95 3.09 1.53
C VAL A 185 2.21 2.65 0.28
N LEU A 186 2.90 2.60 -0.85
CA LEU A 186 2.38 2.04 -2.09
C LEU A 186 2.88 0.60 -2.22
N GLU A 187 1.96 -0.32 -2.50
CA GLU A 187 2.26 -1.75 -2.66
C GLU A 187 1.70 -2.23 -4.00
N LEU A 188 2.59 -2.57 -4.94
CA LEU A 188 2.24 -3.05 -6.27
C LEU A 188 2.53 -4.54 -6.42
N GLN A 189 1.73 -5.18 -7.25
CA GLN A 189 1.88 -6.54 -7.72
C GLN A 189 2.10 -6.53 -9.23
N GLY A 190 2.82 -7.52 -9.75
CA GLY A 190 3.12 -7.62 -11.19
C GLY A 190 4.28 -6.74 -11.67
N THR A 191 5.03 -6.11 -10.75
CA THR A 191 6.18 -5.28 -11.08
C THR A 191 7.35 -6.09 -11.66
N ILE A 192 8.21 -5.41 -12.41
CA ILE A 192 9.41 -6.00 -13.03
C ILE A 192 10.64 -5.71 -12.17
N VAL A 193 11.37 -6.76 -11.79
CA VAL A 193 12.62 -6.66 -11.02
C VAL A 193 13.63 -5.75 -11.74
N GLY A 194 14.18 -4.78 -11.01
CA GLY A 194 15.14 -3.81 -11.52
C GLY A 194 14.52 -2.55 -12.13
N THR A 195 13.18 -2.49 -12.27
CA THR A 195 12.46 -1.28 -12.66
C THR A 195 12.18 -0.40 -11.44
N SER A 196 12.20 0.92 -11.63
CA SER A 196 11.82 1.93 -10.63
C SER A 196 10.61 2.68 -11.18
N TYR A 197 9.42 2.43 -10.64
CA TYR A 197 8.20 3.04 -11.18
C TYR A 197 7.96 4.38 -10.52
N LEU A 198 7.74 5.42 -11.32
CA LEU A 198 7.47 6.76 -10.82
C LEU A 198 6.07 6.81 -10.23
N ALA A 199 5.91 7.39 -9.05
CA ALA A 199 4.63 7.50 -8.38
C ALA A 199 4.34 8.95 -8.01
N ASN A 200 3.19 9.49 -8.44
CA ASN A 200 2.85 10.89 -8.27
C ASN A 200 1.41 11.09 -7.82
N LEU A 201 1.19 12.03 -6.90
CA LEU A 201 -0.11 12.62 -6.60
C LEU A 201 -0.37 13.78 -7.56
N ARG A 202 -1.60 13.87 -8.06
CA ARG A 202 -2.03 14.84 -9.07
C ARG A 202 -3.34 15.49 -8.70
N GLU A 203 -3.59 16.68 -9.25
CA GLU A 203 -4.88 17.39 -9.11
C GLU A 203 -5.99 16.71 -9.91
N ASN A 204 -7.23 16.88 -9.43
CA ASN A 204 -8.49 16.39 -10.01
C ASN A 204 -8.58 14.86 -10.08
N ASP A 205 -9.73 14.36 -10.56
CA ASP A 205 -9.92 12.94 -10.82
C ASP A 205 -9.07 12.45 -12.02
N VAL A 206 -8.90 11.14 -12.13
CA VAL A 206 -8.12 10.48 -13.18
C VAL A 206 -8.55 10.90 -14.59
N VAL A 207 -9.85 11.10 -14.83
CA VAL A 207 -10.38 11.42 -16.16
C VAL A 207 -10.10 12.87 -16.52
N THR A 208 -10.32 13.79 -15.57
CA THR A 208 -10.06 15.23 -15.76
C THR A 208 -8.56 15.53 -15.82
N THR A 209 -7.75 14.76 -15.10
CA THR A 209 -6.31 14.91 -14.88
C THR A 209 -5.88 16.30 -14.36
N GLY A 210 -4.58 16.47 -14.10
CA GLY A 210 -4.05 17.66 -13.49
C GLY A 210 -2.53 17.63 -13.31
N SER A 211 -2.01 18.75 -12.81
CA SER A 211 -0.59 18.90 -12.49
C SER A 211 -0.17 17.92 -11.39
N ILE A 212 1.11 17.54 -11.38
CA ILE A 212 1.72 16.81 -10.26
C ILE A 212 1.84 17.78 -9.09
N THR A 213 1.36 17.36 -7.92
CA THR A 213 1.41 18.15 -6.68
C THR A 213 2.28 17.50 -5.61
N PHE A 214 2.58 16.22 -5.74
CA PHE A 214 3.53 15.54 -4.87
C PHE A 214 4.15 14.35 -5.60
N THR A 215 5.45 14.16 -5.42
CA THR A 215 6.20 13.01 -5.95
C THR A 215 6.53 12.07 -4.81
N PHE A 216 6.01 10.84 -4.86
CA PHE A 216 6.39 9.80 -3.91
C PHE A 216 7.79 9.29 -4.25
N ASN A 217 8.42 8.58 -3.30
CA ASN A 217 9.54 7.71 -3.66
C ASN A 217 9.08 6.72 -4.75
N ASP A 218 9.97 6.38 -5.67
CA ASP A 218 9.65 5.40 -6.71
C ASP A 218 9.27 4.05 -6.09
N VAL A 219 8.33 3.35 -6.74
CA VAL A 219 8.01 1.97 -6.38
C VAL A 219 9.12 1.06 -6.89
N ASN A 220 9.79 0.37 -5.98
CA ASN A 220 10.85 -0.58 -6.32
C ASN A 220 10.24 -1.81 -6.99
N GLY A 221 10.68 -2.14 -8.21
CA GLY A 221 10.10 -3.23 -8.99
C GLY A 221 10.43 -4.64 -8.51
N GLU A 222 11.41 -4.80 -7.61
CA GLU A 222 11.71 -6.09 -6.95
C GLU A 222 10.79 -6.34 -5.75
N THR A 223 10.56 -5.33 -4.92
CA THR A 223 9.73 -5.47 -3.71
C THR A 223 8.26 -5.11 -3.93
N GLY A 224 7.97 -4.33 -4.98
CA GLY A 224 6.66 -3.71 -5.20
C GLY A 224 6.36 -2.54 -4.26
N LEU A 225 7.31 -2.08 -3.46
CA LEU A 225 7.07 -1.11 -2.39
C LEU A 225 7.60 0.29 -2.70
N SER A 226 6.82 1.31 -2.31
CA SER A 226 7.28 2.67 -2.07
C SER A 226 6.83 3.10 -0.67
N ILE A 227 7.72 3.75 0.07
CA ILE A 227 7.45 4.26 1.42
C ILE A 227 7.90 5.72 1.44
N THR A 228 6.98 6.65 1.74
CA THR A 228 7.24 8.10 1.69
C THR A 228 6.56 8.81 2.85
N ASN A 229 7.21 9.81 3.46
CA ASN A 229 6.55 10.72 4.39
C ASN A 229 5.87 11.87 3.63
N LEU A 230 4.62 12.17 3.96
CA LEU A 230 3.83 13.23 3.35
C LEU A 230 3.44 14.27 4.41
N SER A 231 3.98 15.47 4.24
CA SER A 231 3.79 16.61 5.15
C SER A 231 3.48 17.93 4.43
N ASN A 232 3.78 18.02 3.14
CA ASN A 232 3.57 19.19 2.29
C ASN A 232 3.41 18.75 0.82
N LEU A 233 2.78 19.61 0.01
CA LEU A 233 2.78 19.47 -1.45
C LEU A 233 3.99 20.18 -2.07
N ASP A 234 4.45 19.68 -3.22
CA ASP A 234 5.59 20.21 -3.96
C ASP A 234 5.42 21.70 -4.28
N GLY A 235 6.46 22.48 -4.00
CA GLY A 235 6.47 23.92 -4.25
C GLY A 235 5.63 24.76 -3.27
N THR A 236 5.09 24.14 -2.20
CA THR A 236 4.37 24.81 -1.13
C THR A 236 5.11 24.73 0.20
N THR A 237 4.75 25.60 1.14
CA THR A 237 5.15 25.48 2.56
C THR A 237 3.95 25.26 3.47
N GLU A 238 2.77 25.08 2.88
CA GLU A 238 1.55 24.82 3.62
C GLU A 238 1.51 23.34 3.99
N PHE A 239 1.25 23.08 5.26
CA PHE A 239 1.12 21.72 5.76
C PHE A 239 0.02 20.99 4.99
N PHE A 240 0.32 19.76 4.58
CA PHE A 240 -0.60 18.86 3.90
C PHE A 240 -0.39 17.47 4.51
N GLY A 241 -1.24 17.14 5.48
CA GLY A 241 -1.16 15.92 6.26
C GLY A 241 -2.23 14.90 5.90
N PHE A 242 -2.49 13.98 6.83
CA PHE A 242 -3.46 12.91 6.67
C PHE A 242 -4.88 13.41 6.43
N ASP A 243 -5.37 14.34 7.27
CA ASP A 243 -6.72 14.90 7.12
C ASP A 243 -6.92 15.65 5.81
N ASP A 244 -5.91 16.42 5.38
CA ASP A 244 -5.95 17.17 4.11
C ASP A 244 -6.06 16.21 2.92
N LEU A 245 -5.36 15.08 2.95
CA LEU A 245 -5.42 14.03 1.94
C LEU A 245 -6.83 13.43 1.80
N LEU A 246 -7.57 13.29 2.90
CA LEU A 246 -8.93 12.73 2.88
C LEU A 246 -9.94 13.65 2.18
N GLU A 247 -9.69 14.96 2.19
CA GLU A 247 -10.54 15.96 1.53
C GLU A 247 -10.03 16.33 0.12
N TYR A 248 -8.79 15.97 -0.19
CA TYR A 248 -8.13 16.33 -1.45
C TYR A 248 -8.87 15.78 -2.67
N ASN A 249 -9.07 16.61 -3.69
CA ASN A 249 -9.59 16.18 -4.99
C ASN A 249 -8.40 15.86 -5.90
N GLY A 250 -7.97 14.60 -5.90
CA GLY A 250 -6.79 14.18 -6.64
C GLY A 250 -6.79 12.73 -7.07
N HIS A 251 -5.71 12.33 -7.72
CA HIS A 251 -5.47 10.94 -8.10
C HIS A 251 -3.98 10.60 -8.02
N ILE A 252 -3.69 9.32 -7.84
CA ILE A 252 -2.33 8.78 -7.85
C ILE A 252 -2.11 8.07 -9.19
N ASN A 253 -0.97 8.35 -9.83
CA ASN A 253 -0.52 7.60 -11.00
C ASN A 253 0.81 6.92 -10.72
N ILE A 254 0.91 5.66 -11.12
CA ILE A 254 2.14 4.90 -11.22
C ILE A 254 2.53 4.83 -12.70
N GLN A 255 3.79 5.14 -13.02
CA GLN A 255 4.25 5.29 -14.40
C GLN A 255 5.55 4.53 -14.64
N GLU A 256 5.75 4.09 -15.88
CA GLU A 256 7.03 3.55 -16.32
C GLU A 256 8.12 4.65 -16.31
N PRO A 257 9.36 4.34 -15.89
CA PRO A 257 10.43 5.34 -15.80
C PRO A 257 10.83 5.92 -17.16
N ASP A 258 10.83 5.09 -18.21
CA ASP A 258 11.26 5.48 -19.55
C ASP A 258 10.12 6.01 -20.44
N ASN A 259 8.88 5.96 -19.92
CA ASN A 259 7.72 6.52 -20.59
C ASN A 259 6.75 7.08 -19.55
N THR A 260 6.97 8.33 -19.16
CA THR A 260 6.13 9.03 -18.18
C THR A 260 4.68 9.26 -18.62
N MET A 261 4.35 8.93 -19.87
CA MET A 261 2.98 8.93 -20.38
C MET A 261 2.29 7.56 -20.25
N ALA A 262 3.06 6.48 -20.03
CA ALA A 262 2.52 5.14 -19.77
C ALA A 262 2.22 5.01 -18.28
N ILE A 263 0.95 5.19 -17.93
CA ILE A 263 0.43 4.88 -16.60
C ILE A 263 0.19 3.38 -16.55
N VAL A 264 0.74 2.71 -15.52
CA VAL A 264 0.57 1.27 -15.33
C VAL A 264 -0.48 0.94 -14.29
N ALA A 265 -0.69 1.84 -13.32
CA ALA A 265 -1.75 1.74 -12.32
C ALA A 265 -2.19 3.14 -11.85
N THR A 266 -3.46 3.28 -11.47
CA THR A 266 -4.04 4.57 -11.04
C THR A 266 -5.18 4.42 -10.05
N THR A 267 -5.46 5.47 -9.27
CA THR A 267 -6.66 5.59 -8.45
C THR A 267 -7.01 7.05 -8.15
N ASN A 268 -8.31 7.33 -8.04
CA ASN A 268 -8.85 8.53 -7.39
C ASN A 268 -8.67 8.45 -5.87
N ILE A 269 -8.51 9.61 -5.21
CA ILE A 269 -8.33 9.69 -3.75
C ILE A 269 -9.12 10.84 -3.12
N GLY A 270 -9.30 10.78 -1.80
CA GLY A 270 -9.95 11.85 -1.04
C GLY A 270 -11.39 12.10 -1.50
N SER A 271 -11.73 13.35 -1.81
CA SER A 271 -13.12 13.76 -2.10
C SER A 271 -13.69 13.23 -3.42
N ASN A 272 -12.85 12.72 -4.33
CA ASN A 272 -13.28 12.09 -5.58
C ASN A 272 -13.15 10.56 -5.55
N GLU A 273 -12.87 9.97 -4.39
CA GLU A 273 -12.86 8.52 -4.22
C GLU A 273 -14.20 7.92 -4.69
N GLY A 274 -14.12 6.81 -5.42
CA GLY A 274 -15.30 6.13 -5.97
C GLY A 274 -15.88 6.78 -7.23
N VAL A 275 -15.34 7.90 -7.71
CA VAL A 275 -15.60 8.35 -9.08
C VAL A 275 -15.09 7.28 -10.04
N PHE A 276 -15.96 6.84 -10.95
CA PHE A 276 -15.68 5.78 -11.91
C PHE A 276 -14.47 6.12 -12.79
N ILE A 277 -13.55 5.17 -12.89
CA ILE A 277 -12.36 5.27 -13.74
C ILE A 277 -12.56 4.29 -14.91
N PRO A 278 -12.70 4.79 -16.15
CA PRO A 278 -12.76 3.94 -17.35
C PRO A 278 -11.60 2.94 -17.40
N GLN A 279 -11.93 1.69 -17.71
CA GLN A 279 -10.99 0.58 -17.83
C GLN A 279 -10.93 0.07 -19.27
N THR A 280 -9.78 -0.48 -19.64
CA THR A 280 -9.61 -1.23 -20.89
C THR A 280 -9.54 -2.72 -20.58
N ILE A 281 -10.48 -3.50 -21.13
CA ILE A 281 -10.57 -4.94 -20.94
C ILE A 281 -10.31 -5.64 -22.27
N SER A 282 -9.49 -6.69 -22.28
CA SER A 282 -9.19 -7.45 -23.50
C SER A 282 -9.68 -8.90 -23.43
N TYR A 283 -10.14 -9.39 -24.59
CA TYR A 283 -10.42 -10.79 -24.86
C TYR A 283 -9.67 -11.25 -26.11
N ASP A 284 -9.10 -12.45 -26.07
CA ASP A 284 -8.67 -13.17 -27.26
C ASP A 284 -9.80 -14.06 -27.74
N VAL A 285 -10.18 -13.91 -29.01
CA VAL A 285 -11.32 -14.61 -29.60
C VAL A 285 -10.86 -15.44 -30.79
N THR A 286 -11.07 -16.75 -30.70
CA THR A 286 -10.85 -17.70 -31.80
C THR A 286 -12.15 -18.44 -32.11
N ASN A 287 -12.15 -19.34 -33.10
CA ASN A 287 -13.31 -20.17 -33.42
C ASN A 287 -12.94 -21.66 -33.52
N VAL A 288 -13.92 -22.51 -33.23
CA VAL A 288 -13.89 -23.94 -33.56
C VAL A 288 -14.80 -24.17 -34.75
N ASP A 289 -14.21 -24.23 -35.94
CA ASP A 289 -14.91 -24.32 -37.22
C ASP A 289 -16.07 -23.31 -37.27
N ASP A 290 -17.27 -23.76 -37.65
CA ASP A 290 -18.52 -22.98 -37.70
C ASP A 290 -19.40 -23.16 -36.45
N THR A 291 -18.83 -23.72 -35.38
CA THR A 291 -19.62 -24.19 -34.22
C THR A 291 -19.70 -23.16 -33.09
N ALA A 292 -18.57 -22.58 -32.68
CA ALA A 292 -18.51 -21.66 -31.54
C ALA A 292 -17.32 -20.69 -31.64
N TYR A 293 -17.52 -19.47 -31.13
CA TYR A 293 -16.42 -18.61 -30.72
C TYR A 293 -15.86 -19.09 -29.38
N ILE A 294 -14.54 -19.03 -29.23
CA ILE A 294 -13.79 -19.36 -28.02
C ILE A 294 -13.19 -18.07 -27.48
N PHE A 295 -13.56 -17.71 -26.25
CA PHE A 295 -13.06 -16.53 -25.56
C PHE A 295 -12.05 -16.91 -24.48
N ASN A 296 -10.93 -16.20 -24.47
CA ASN A 296 -9.92 -16.20 -23.42
C ASN A 296 -9.68 -14.75 -22.94
N GLY A 297 -9.27 -14.59 -21.69
CA GLY A 297 -9.03 -13.26 -21.09
C GLY A 297 -10.17 -12.79 -20.18
N ASN A 298 -9.88 -11.81 -19.32
CA ASN A 298 -10.80 -11.28 -18.29
C ASN A 298 -11.50 -12.39 -17.48
N GLY A 299 -10.73 -13.38 -17.01
CA GLY A 299 -11.23 -14.51 -16.23
C GLY A 299 -11.89 -15.64 -17.03
N LEU A 300 -12.00 -15.51 -18.36
CA LEU A 300 -12.45 -16.60 -19.24
C LEU A 300 -11.28 -17.48 -19.69
N MET A 301 -11.54 -18.78 -19.75
CA MET A 301 -10.61 -19.80 -20.24
C MET A 301 -11.37 -20.75 -21.18
N ASP A 302 -11.01 -20.72 -22.46
CA ASP A 302 -11.63 -21.47 -23.55
C ASP A 302 -13.17 -21.49 -23.53
N ALA A 303 -13.77 -20.35 -23.15
CA ALA A 303 -15.21 -20.24 -22.98
C ALA A 303 -15.91 -20.24 -24.35
N GLN A 304 -16.79 -21.21 -24.57
CA GLN A 304 -17.57 -21.32 -25.81
C GLN A 304 -18.82 -20.45 -25.77
N ASN A 305 -18.91 -19.49 -26.70
CA ASN A 305 -20.05 -18.57 -26.85
C ASN A 305 -20.59 -18.04 -25.49
N PRO A 306 -19.73 -17.50 -24.60
CA PRO A 306 -20.17 -17.02 -23.30
C PRO A 306 -21.11 -15.83 -23.45
N ASN A 307 -22.04 -15.68 -22.50
CA ASN A 307 -22.68 -14.38 -22.31
C ASN A 307 -21.68 -13.43 -21.66
N LEU A 308 -21.61 -12.20 -22.16
CA LEU A 308 -20.69 -11.17 -21.69
C LEU A 308 -21.45 -10.11 -20.89
N THR A 309 -20.76 -9.46 -19.97
CA THR A 309 -21.26 -8.26 -19.28
C THR A 309 -20.25 -7.15 -19.46
N PHE A 310 -20.67 -6.07 -20.11
CA PHE A 310 -19.87 -4.87 -20.32
C PHE A 310 -20.42 -3.72 -19.48
N ILE A 311 -19.55 -2.77 -19.13
CA ILE A 311 -19.87 -1.60 -18.31
C ILE A 311 -19.72 -0.35 -19.19
N ARG A 312 -20.67 0.58 -19.09
CA ARG A 312 -20.61 1.86 -19.81
C ARG A 312 -19.38 2.66 -19.39
N GLY A 313 -18.79 3.38 -20.34
CA GLY A 313 -17.54 4.12 -20.17
C GLY A 313 -16.28 3.26 -20.31
N ASN A 314 -16.35 1.93 -20.14
CA ASN A 314 -15.20 1.06 -20.39
C ASN A 314 -14.96 0.81 -21.88
N THR A 315 -13.72 0.44 -22.19
CA THR A 315 -13.28 0.00 -23.51
C THR A 315 -13.06 -1.51 -23.51
N TYR A 316 -13.62 -2.22 -24.48
CA TYR A 316 -13.43 -3.65 -24.67
C TYR A 316 -12.70 -3.91 -25.99
N ILE A 317 -11.55 -4.57 -25.91
CA ILE A 317 -10.71 -4.96 -27.04
C ILE A 317 -10.91 -6.46 -27.27
N LEU A 318 -11.36 -6.83 -28.46
CA LEU A 318 -11.46 -8.22 -28.89
C LEU A 318 -10.38 -8.46 -29.94
N ASN A 319 -9.37 -9.25 -29.60
CA ASN A 319 -8.34 -9.72 -30.52
C ASN A 319 -8.87 -10.93 -31.28
N LEU A 320 -9.31 -10.69 -32.51
CA LEU A 320 -9.97 -11.66 -33.36
C LEU A 320 -8.97 -12.48 -34.16
N ASN A 321 -9.15 -13.80 -34.14
CA ASN A 321 -8.63 -14.75 -35.09
C ASN A 321 -9.71 -15.81 -35.37
N VAL A 322 -10.77 -15.37 -36.03
CA VAL A 322 -12.01 -16.11 -36.26
C VAL A 322 -12.24 -16.35 -37.76
N THR A 323 -11.25 -16.97 -38.41
CA THR A 323 -11.21 -17.09 -39.88
C THR A 323 -12.48 -17.75 -40.41
N GLY A 324 -13.12 -17.12 -41.40
CA GLY A 324 -14.37 -17.57 -42.01
C GLY A 324 -15.62 -17.32 -41.16
N GLU A 325 -15.49 -16.69 -39.98
CA GLU A 325 -16.59 -16.43 -39.05
C GLU A 325 -16.58 -14.97 -38.54
N PRO A 326 -16.90 -13.98 -39.40
CA PRO A 326 -16.89 -12.56 -39.08
C PRO A 326 -17.63 -12.21 -37.78
N PHE A 327 -16.98 -11.51 -36.85
CA PHE A 327 -17.56 -11.20 -35.54
C PHE A 327 -18.34 -9.88 -35.57
N TYR A 328 -19.66 -9.93 -35.37
CA TYR A 328 -20.49 -8.73 -35.31
C TYR A 328 -21.07 -8.47 -33.92
N ILE A 329 -21.04 -7.22 -33.46
CA ILE A 329 -21.90 -6.72 -32.37
C ILE A 329 -23.19 -6.17 -32.97
N LYS A 330 -24.34 -6.56 -32.41
CA LYS A 330 -25.68 -6.29 -32.94
C LYS A 330 -26.69 -5.92 -31.88
N THR A 331 -27.72 -5.19 -32.31
CA THR A 331 -28.91 -4.86 -31.51
C THR A 331 -29.93 -5.98 -31.46
N ILE A 332 -29.98 -6.82 -32.49
CA ILE A 332 -30.84 -8.01 -32.58
C ILE A 332 -29.97 -9.19 -33.03
N GLN A 333 -30.11 -10.32 -32.35
CA GLN A 333 -29.40 -11.55 -32.68
C GLN A 333 -29.86 -12.09 -34.05
N GLY A 334 -28.91 -12.37 -34.95
CA GLY A 334 -29.23 -13.04 -36.22
C GLY A 334 -28.09 -12.97 -37.24
N ASN A 335 -28.06 -13.95 -38.16
CA ASN A 335 -27.08 -14.05 -39.23
C ASN A 335 -27.13 -12.87 -40.23
N GLY A 336 -26.15 -12.80 -41.13
CA GLY A 336 -25.99 -11.68 -42.07
C GLY A 336 -25.42 -10.44 -41.39
N ILE A 337 -25.57 -9.27 -42.03
CA ILE A 337 -25.06 -7.98 -41.53
C ILE A 337 -26.15 -7.03 -41.03
N ALA A 338 -27.41 -7.46 -41.02
CA ALA A 338 -28.50 -6.66 -40.48
C ALA A 338 -28.32 -6.44 -38.97
N ASP A 339 -28.90 -5.35 -38.46
CA ASP A 339 -28.95 -5.00 -37.03
C ASP A 339 -27.59 -4.74 -36.35
N SER A 340 -26.51 -4.61 -37.13
CA SER A 340 -25.18 -4.23 -36.64
C SER A 340 -25.22 -2.94 -35.82
N TYR A 341 -24.63 -3.01 -34.63
CA TYR A 341 -24.47 -1.88 -33.73
C TYR A 341 -23.04 -1.33 -33.89
N ASN A 342 -22.93 -0.07 -34.31
CA ASN A 342 -21.64 0.55 -34.64
C ASN A 342 -21.29 1.77 -33.76
N ASP A 343 -22.17 2.16 -32.84
CA ASP A 343 -21.90 3.32 -31.96
C ASP A 343 -20.90 2.92 -30.88
N GLY A 344 -19.73 3.56 -30.88
CA GLY A 344 -18.58 3.19 -30.05
C GLY A 344 -17.83 1.92 -30.50
N VAL A 345 -18.25 1.26 -31.60
CA VAL A 345 -17.62 0.03 -32.10
C VAL A 345 -16.77 0.30 -33.35
N SER A 346 -15.50 -0.08 -33.32
CA SER A 346 -14.61 -0.13 -34.48
C SER A 346 -14.21 -1.58 -34.79
N GLY A 347 -14.01 -1.91 -36.08
CA GLY A 347 -13.67 -3.28 -36.49
C GLY A 347 -14.85 -4.29 -36.47
N ASN A 348 -16.10 -3.80 -36.46
CA ASN A 348 -17.28 -4.65 -36.49
C ASN A 348 -17.34 -5.48 -37.79
N GLY A 349 -17.46 -6.80 -37.67
CA GLY A 349 -17.42 -7.74 -38.80
C GLY A 349 -16.01 -8.20 -39.20
N ASN A 350 -14.98 -7.86 -38.43
CA ASN A 350 -13.63 -8.37 -38.68
C ASN A 350 -13.55 -9.89 -38.44
N GLU A 351 -12.72 -10.57 -39.24
CA GLU A 351 -12.33 -11.96 -38.98
C GLU A 351 -10.96 -12.06 -38.28
N THR A 352 -10.08 -11.08 -38.51
CA THR A 352 -8.75 -11.01 -37.91
C THR A 352 -8.44 -9.58 -37.46
N GLY A 353 -7.51 -9.43 -36.51
CA GLY A 353 -7.13 -8.12 -35.97
C GLY A 353 -8.02 -7.73 -34.78
N THR A 354 -8.23 -6.44 -34.57
CA THR A 354 -8.94 -5.96 -33.38
C THR A 354 -10.35 -5.48 -33.72
N LEU A 355 -11.32 -5.82 -32.86
CA LEU A 355 -12.57 -5.10 -32.71
C LEU A 355 -12.51 -4.36 -31.36
N GLU A 356 -12.70 -3.06 -31.38
CA GLU A 356 -12.73 -2.22 -30.17
C GLU A 356 -14.14 -1.72 -29.93
N PHE A 357 -14.62 -1.81 -28.70
CA PHE A 357 -15.90 -1.26 -28.28
C PHE A 357 -15.72 -0.36 -27.05
N ILE A 358 -15.72 0.95 -27.29
CA ILE A 358 -15.84 1.97 -26.23
C ILE A 358 -17.33 2.11 -25.93
N VAL A 359 -17.79 1.61 -24.79
CA VAL A 359 -19.22 1.49 -24.49
C VAL A 359 -19.80 2.86 -24.15
N PRO A 360 -20.67 3.44 -24.99
CA PRO A 360 -21.22 4.77 -24.72
C PRO A 360 -22.19 4.78 -23.54
N ASP A 361 -22.34 5.93 -22.88
CA ASP A 361 -23.30 6.13 -21.78
C ASP A 361 -24.76 5.84 -22.20
N ASN A 362 -25.08 5.99 -23.49
CA ASN A 362 -26.38 5.74 -24.07
C ASN A 362 -26.52 4.35 -24.74
N ALA A 363 -25.53 3.45 -24.59
CA ALA A 363 -25.60 2.10 -25.14
C ALA A 363 -26.88 1.36 -24.66
N PRO A 364 -27.53 0.54 -25.50
CA PRO A 364 -28.65 -0.30 -25.07
C PRO A 364 -28.23 -1.30 -23.98
N ASP A 365 -29.11 -1.59 -23.02
CA ASP A 365 -28.84 -2.56 -21.93
C ASP A 365 -28.56 -3.99 -22.44
N ASN A 366 -29.01 -4.31 -23.64
CA ASN A 366 -28.84 -5.63 -24.25
C ASN A 366 -28.36 -5.47 -25.69
N LEU A 367 -27.22 -6.08 -25.96
CA LEU A 367 -26.68 -6.30 -27.30
C LEU A 367 -26.38 -7.79 -27.47
N PHE A 368 -25.99 -8.17 -28.68
CA PHE A 368 -25.61 -9.53 -29.02
C PHE A 368 -24.30 -9.50 -29.79
N TYR A 369 -23.57 -10.61 -29.75
CA TYR A 369 -22.60 -10.89 -30.79
C TYR A 369 -23.00 -12.13 -31.57
N ASN A 370 -22.69 -12.15 -32.87
CA ASN A 370 -22.85 -13.35 -33.68
C ASN A 370 -22.03 -13.32 -34.97
N SER A 371 -21.82 -14.52 -35.55
CA SER A 371 -21.28 -14.68 -36.88
C SER A 371 -22.26 -14.23 -37.97
N GLU A 372 -21.73 -13.73 -39.09
CA GLU A 372 -22.50 -13.52 -40.32
C GLU A 372 -23.08 -14.84 -40.86
N PHE A 373 -22.31 -15.92 -40.80
CA PHE A 373 -22.62 -17.17 -41.52
C PHE A 373 -23.21 -18.26 -40.63
N SER A 374 -22.82 -18.30 -39.36
CA SER A 374 -23.05 -19.47 -38.51
C SER A 374 -23.99 -19.17 -37.34
N SER A 375 -25.21 -19.75 -37.40
CA SER A 375 -26.29 -19.47 -36.42
C SER A 375 -25.99 -19.92 -34.99
N THR A 376 -25.03 -20.83 -34.81
CA THR A 376 -24.61 -21.35 -33.51
C THR A 376 -23.54 -20.50 -32.84
N MET A 377 -22.86 -19.62 -33.59
CA MET A 377 -21.76 -18.78 -33.10
C MET A 377 -22.30 -17.44 -32.64
N THR A 378 -22.84 -17.40 -31.43
CA THR A 378 -23.56 -16.23 -30.92
C THR A 378 -23.66 -16.23 -29.40
N GLY A 379 -23.73 -15.04 -28.79
CA GLY A 379 -24.04 -14.86 -27.38
C GLY A 379 -24.65 -13.48 -27.11
N SER A 380 -25.09 -13.26 -25.88
CA SER A 380 -25.61 -11.96 -25.43
C SER A 380 -24.53 -11.13 -24.76
N ILE A 381 -24.66 -9.81 -24.84
CA ILE A 381 -23.85 -8.82 -24.14
C ILE A 381 -24.81 -7.97 -23.30
N SER A 382 -24.74 -8.14 -21.98
CA SER A 382 -25.47 -7.29 -21.03
C SER A 382 -24.66 -6.02 -20.77
N ILE A 383 -25.25 -4.84 -20.97
CA ILE A 383 -24.60 -3.55 -20.69
C ILE A 383 -25.11 -3.00 -19.36
N THR A 384 -24.17 -2.68 -18.47
CA THR A 384 -24.41 -2.21 -17.10
C THR A 384 -23.72 -0.86 -16.84
N ASN A 385 -23.95 -0.28 -15.67
CA ASN A 385 -23.32 0.98 -15.23
C ASN A 385 -22.23 0.71 -14.21
#